data_AF-A0A1T5DD93-F1
#
_entry.id   AF-A0A1T5DD93-F1
#
_cell.length_a   1.000
_cell.length_b   1.000
_cell.length_c   1.000
_cell.angle_alpha   90.00
_cell.angle_beta   90.00
_cell.angle_gamma   90.00
#
_symmetry.space_group_name_H-M   'P 1'
#
loop_
_entity.id
_entity.type
_entity.pdbx_description
1 polymer ?
#
loop_
_entity_poly.entity_id
_entity_poly.type
_entity_poly.pdbx_seq_one_letter_code
_entity_poly.pdbx_strand_id
1 'polypeptide(L)'
;MKSNNMAHHFHTLQEQRTHYLPCIHSLSQEQLWHREKEDKWSIGEHFYHLYLILKMLKTATKFSLLLTPYAKMRRNKPFATEIHDIYDEYKSKKGRGMRAPGILVPPSKIRFTLNSDEIEQLLINETSAMQKLVKNIEEDIAGHIVFPDPIAHYPNLIQSIQLLAIHEKHHFRMMREQYNRLIASSEILT
;
A
#
# COMPACT_ATOMS: atom_id res chain seq x y z
N MET A 1 10.61 0.47 -16.96
CA MET A 1 11.11 1.60 -16.14
C MET A 1 12.63 1.54 -16.11
N LYS A 2 13.34 2.60 -15.72
CA LYS A 2 14.82 2.57 -15.67
C LYS A 2 15.42 1.77 -14.51
N SER A 3 14.77 1.74 -13.34
CA SER A 3 15.15 0.82 -12.25
C SER A 3 14.42 -0.51 -12.40
N ASN A 4 15.16 -1.61 -12.33
CA ASN A 4 14.64 -2.96 -12.39
C ASN A 4 13.94 -3.33 -11.08
N ASN A 5 14.50 -2.95 -9.93
CA ASN A 5 13.89 -3.21 -8.63
C ASN A 5 12.54 -2.50 -8.49
N MET A 6 12.45 -1.21 -8.85
CA MET A 6 11.16 -0.51 -8.84
C MET A 6 10.15 -1.17 -9.79
N ALA A 7 10.57 -1.57 -11.00
CA ALA A 7 9.70 -2.26 -11.95
C ALA A 7 9.18 -3.59 -11.38
N HIS A 8 10.04 -4.37 -10.73
CA HIS A 8 9.69 -5.61 -10.06
C HIS A 8 8.65 -5.38 -8.96
N HIS A 9 8.85 -4.41 -8.06
CA HIS A 9 7.88 -4.14 -6.98
C HIS A 9 6.53 -3.63 -7.50
N PHE A 10 6.51 -2.83 -8.58
CA PHE A 10 5.24 -2.47 -9.24
C PHE A 10 4.54 -3.67 -9.86
N HIS A 11 5.30 -4.61 -10.42
CA HIS A 11 4.73 -5.87 -10.90
C HIS A 11 4.13 -6.68 -9.75
N THR A 12 4.83 -6.78 -8.62
CA THR A 12 4.31 -7.45 -7.42
C THR A 12 3.00 -6.83 -6.93
N LEU A 13 2.87 -5.49 -6.93
CA LEU A 13 1.60 -4.81 -6.61
C LEU A 13 0.47 -5.27 -7.54
N GLN A 14 0.73 -5.33 -8.85
CA GLN A 14 -0.26 -5.75 -9.84
C GLN A 14 -0.66 -7.23 -9.69
N GLU A 15 0.29 -8.11 -9.43
CA GLU A 15 0.03 -9.54 -9.21
C GLU A 15 -0.84 -9.76 -7.97
N GLN A 16 -0.52 -9.08 -6.86
CA GLN A 16 -1.33 -9.15 -5.65
C GLN A 16 -2.78 -8.72 -5.92
N ARG A 17 -2.97 -7.59 -6.59
CA ARG A 17 -4.31 -7.08 -6.90
C ARG A 17 -5.09 -8.04 -7.78
N THR A 18 -4.47 -8.58 -8.82
CA THR A 18 -5.09 -9.57 -9.72
C THR A 18 -5.56 -10.81 -8.96
N HIS A 19 -4.83 -11.22 -7.91
CA HIS A 19 -5.17 -12.38 -7.09
C HIS A 19 -6.27 -12.10 -6.06
N TYR A 20 -6.28 -10.93 -5.43
CA TYR A 20 -7.16 -10.63 -4.29
C TYR A 20 -8.43 -9.85 -4.66
N LEU A 21 -8.38 -8.99 -5.67
CA LEU A 21 -9.51 -8.12 -5.97
C LEU A 21 -10.78 -8.87 -6.45
N PRO A 22 -10.72 -9.97 -7.23
CA PRO A 22 -11.93 -10.64 -7.69
C PRO A 22 -12.92 -11.03 -6.59
N CYS A 23 -12.45 -11.46 -5.41
CA CYS A 23 -13.33 -11.79 -4.29
C CYS A 23 -13.86 -10.54 -3.56
N ILE A 24 -13.17 -9.40 -3.66
CA ILE A 24 -13.65 -8.14 -3.10
C ILE A 24 -14.76 -7.57 -4.00
N HIS A 25 -14.63 -7.69 -5.32
CA HIS A 25 -15.66 -7.25 -6.27
C HIS A 25 -16.95 -8.08 -6.20
N SER A 26 -16.91 -9.31 -5.69
CA SER A 26 -18.13 -10.11 -5.50
C SER A 26 -18.95 -9.71 -4.27
N LEU A 27 -18.46 -8.80 -3.43
CA LEU A 27 -19.19 -8.34 -2.25
C LEU A 27 -20.26 -7.31 -2.63
N SER A 28 -21.42 -7.43 -2.01
CA SER A 28 -22.41 -6.34 -2.03
C SER A 28 -21.89 -5.10 -1.30
N GLN A 29 -22.49 -3.93 -1.57
CA GLN A 29 -22.14 -2.68 -0.88
C GLN A 29 -22.24 -2.83 0.65
N GLU A 30 -23.25 -3.53 1.15
CA GLU A 30 -23.40 -3.77 2.59
C GLU A 30 -22.25 -4.60 3.16
N GLN A 31 -21.90 -5.71 2.50
CA GLN A 31 -20.81 -6.58 2.94
C GLN A 31 -19.44 -5.89 2.86
N LEU A 32 -19.20 -5.11 1.81
CA LEU A 32 -17.95 -4.36 1.61
C LEU A 32 -17.68 -3.42 2.80
N TRP A 33 -18.71 -2.75 3.29
CA TRP A 33 -18.62 -1.75 4.35
C TRP A 33 -19.02 -2.26 5.73
N HIS A 34 -19.30 -3.56 5.86
CA HIS A 34 -19.62 -4.18 7.14
C HIS A 34 -18.39 -4.23 8.04
N ARG A 35 -18.55 -3.75 9.29
CA ARG A 35 -17.55 -3.89 10.35
C ARG A 35 -18.00 -4.97 11.32
N GLU A 36 -17.19 -6.03 11.45
CA GLU A 36 -17.45 -7.09 12.44
C GLU A 36 -17.40 -6.56 13.89
N LYS A 37 -16.58 -5.53 14.13
CA LYS A 37 -16.41 -4.85 15.41
C LYS A 37 -16.21 -3.36 15.17
N GLU A 38 -16.74 -2.51 16.04
CA GLU A 38 -16.66 -1.05 15.88
C GLU A 38 -15.22 -0.52 15.78
N ASP A 39 -14.27 -1.18 16.45
CA ASP A 39 -12.85 -0.82 16.48
C ASP A 39 -12.02 -1.38 15.32
N LYS A 40 -12.63 -2.15 14.41
CA LYS A 40 -11.98 -2.74 13.23
C LYS A 40 -12.49 -2.10 11.95
N TRP A 41 -11.60 -2.03 10.97
CA TRP A 41 -11.96 -1.58 9.63
C TRP A 41 -12.76 -2.67 8.90
N SER A 42 -13.69 -2.22 8.07
CA SER A 42 -14.33 -3.04 7.04
C SER A 42 -13.36 -3.35 5.88
N ILE A 43 -13.76 -4.27 4.99
CA ILE A 43 -12.98 -4.57 3.77
C ILE A 43 -12.83 -3.32 2.91
N GLY A 44 -13.90 -2.54 2.73
CA GLY A 44 -13.88 -1.29 1.96
C GLY A 44 -12.95 -0.24 2.57
N GLU A 45 -12.85 -0.17 3.90
CA GLU A 45 -11.93 0.73 4.58
C GLU A 45 -10.46 0.31 4.42
N HIS A 46 -10.18 -0.99 4.55
CA HIS A 46 -8.86 -1.53 4.23
C HIS A 46 -8.47 -1.23 2.78
N PHE A 47 -9.39 -1.41 1.84
CA PHE A 47 -9.13 -1.16 0.43
C PHE A 47 -8.87 0.33 0.14
N TYR A 48 -9.71 1.22 0.68
CA TYR A 48 -9.53 2.67 0.53
C TYR A 48 -8.23 3.16 1.18
N HIS A 49 -7.81 2.56 2.30
CA HIS A 49 -6.55 2.87 2.96
C HIS A 49 -5.33 2.62 2.05
N LEU A 50 -5.36 1.58 1.21
CA LEU A 50 -4.28 1.31 0.24
C LEU A 50 -4.08 2.49 -0.72
N TYR A 51 -5.18 3.06 -1.22
CA TYR A 51 -5.15 4.26 -2.05
C TYR A 51 -4.55 5.45 -1.28
N LEU A 52 -4.93 5.68 -0.02
CA LEU A 52 -4.41 6.79 0.78
C LEU A 52 -2.90 6.70 0.97
N ILE A 53 -2.37 5.51 1.29
CA ILE A 53 -0.94 5.27 1.49
C ILE A 53 -0.17 5.51 0.20
N LEU A 54 -0.66 4.98 -0.93
CA LEU A 54 -0.04 5.19 -2.22
C LEU A 54 -0.01 6.67 -2.62
N LYS A 55 -1.12 7.39 -2.38
CA LYS A 55 -1.22 8.83 -2.63
C LYS A 55 -0.26 9.64 -1.77
N MET A 56 -0.12 9.27 -0.50
CA MET A 56 0.85 9.86 0.40
C MET A 56 2.28 9.64 -0.12
N LEU A 57 2.65 8.40 -0.47
CA LEU A 57 4.00 8.11 -0.97
C LEU A 57 4.29 8.83 -2.29
N LYS A 58 3.32 8.87 -3.22
CA LYS A 58 3.47 9.63 -4.47
C LYS A 58 3.73 11.10 -4.21
N THR A 59 2.98 11.68 -3.28
CA THR A 59 3.13 13.08 -2.88
C THR A 59 4.51 13.32 -2.26
N ALA A 60 4.93 12.48 -1.31
CA ALA A 60 6.25 12.54 -0.70
C ALA A 60 7.35 12.41 -1.76
N THR A 61 7.20 11.47 -2.70
CA THR A 61 8.15 11.25 -3.79
C THR A 61 8.30 12.50 -4.64
N LYS A 62 7.19 13.14 -5.03
CA LYS A 62 7.21 14.38 -5.81
C LYS A 62 8.07 15.46 -5.14
N PHE A 63 7.96 15.63 -3.83
CA PHE A 63 8.78 16.58 -3.08
C PHE A 63 10.24 16.11 -2.96
N SER A 64 10.48 14.82 -2.69
CA SER A 64 11.83 14.26 -2.60
C SER A 64 12.62 14.35 -3.91
N LEU A 65 11.95 14.42 -5.07
CA LEU A 65 12.64 14.62 -6.36
C LEU A 65 13.39 15.95 -6.44
N LEU A 66 13.05 16.96 -5.62
CA LEU A 66 13.84 18.20 -5.51
C LEU A 66 15.27 17.92 -5.01
N LEU A 67 15.48 16.81 -4.30
CA LEU A 67 16.79 16.38 -3.79
C LEU A 67 17.55 15.46 -4.77
N THR A 68 17.05 15.28 -5.99
CA THR A 68 17.71 14.45 -7.02
C THR A 68 19.17 14.86 -7.29
N PRO A 69 19.58 16.15 -7.31
CA PRO A 69 20.99 16.53 -7.46
C PRO A 69 21.89 15.92 -6.37
N TYR A 70 21.42 15.91 -5.12
CA TYR A 70 22.15 15.29 -4.02
C TYR A 70 22.26 13.76 -4.20
N ALA A 71 21.17 13.12 -4.62
CA ALA A 71 21.18 11.68 -4.94
C ALA A 71 22.17 11.36 -6.07
N LYS A 72 22.22 12.18 -7.13
CA LYS A 72 23.19 12.03 -8.24
C LYS A 72 24.65 12.13 -7.79
N MET A 73 24.97 13.02 -6.86
CA MET A 73 26.32 13.11 -6.27
C MET A 73 26.73 11.83 -5.53
N ARG A 74 25.74 11.04 -5.08
CA ARG A 74 25.96 9.80 -4.33
C ARG A 74 25.82 8.53 -5.18
N ARG A 75 25.60 8.64 -6.48
CA ARG A 75 25.27 7.49 -7.37
C ARG A 75 26.22 6.28 -7.26
N ASN A 76 27.50 6.52 -6.99
CA ASN A 76 28.52 5.46 -6.86
C ASN A 76 28.60 4.84 -5.46
N LYS A 77 27.84 5.35 -4.48
CA LYS A 77 27.81 4.79 -3.13
C LYS A 77 26.85 3.60 -3.08
N PRO A 78 27.17 2.55 -2.30
CA PRO A 78 26.26 1.43 -2.11
C PRO A 78 24.95 1.88 -1.45
N PHE A 79 23.87 1.17 -1.77
CA PHE A 79 22.54 1.33 -1.20
C PHE A 79 21.85 -0.04 -1.12
N ALA A 80 20.90 -0.17 -0.20
CA ALA A 80 20.07 -1.38 -0.11
C ALA A 80 18.91 -1.29 -1.11
N THR A 81 18.60 -2.38 -1.79
CA THR A 81 17.40 -2.47 -2.65
C THR A 81 16.22 -3.06 -1.90
N GLU A 82 16.49 -3.84 -0.85
CA GLU A 82 15.48 -4.60 -0.11
C GLU A 82 15.16 -3.99 1.26
N ILE A 83 13.91 -4.12 1.69
CA ILE A 83 13.44 -3.86 3.05
C ILE A 83 12.64 -5.07 3.57
N HIS A 84 12.77 -5.35 4.86
CA HIS A 84 12.05 -6.44 5.51
C HIS A 84 10.58 -6.06 5.81
N ASP A 85 9.79 -7.05 6.23
CA ASP A 85 8.40 -6.81 6.64
C ASP A 85 8.34 -6.11 8.01
N ILE A 86 8.23 -4.78 7.96
CA ILE A 86 8.15 -3.94 9.16
C ILE A 86 6.86 -4.16 9.97
N TYR A 87 5.79 -4.69 9.34
CA TYR A 87 4.51 -4.92 10.02
C TYR A 87 4.58 -6.18 10.88
N ASP A 88 5.17 -7.25 10.34
CA ASP A 88 5.44 -8.47 11.08
C ASP A 88 6.48 -8.22 12.19
N GLU A 89 7.53 -7.45 11.91
CA GLU A 89 8.50 -7.03 12.92
C GLU A 89 7.82 -6.22 14.04
N TYR A 90 7.03 -5.20 13.71
CA TYR A 90 6.32 -4.39 14.69
C TYR A 90 5.39 -5.24 15.55
N LYS A 91 4.62 -6.14 14.92
CA LYS A 91 3.70 -7.04 15.63
C LYS A 91 4.44 -7.97 16.58
N SER A 92 5.58 -8.54 16.17
CA SER A 92 6.40 -9.40 17.04
C SER A 92 6.96 -8.63 18.25
N LYS A 93 7.41 -7.38 18.06
CA LYS A 93 8.00 -6.56 19.12
C LYS A 93 6.98 -5.93 20.07
N LYS A 94 5.78 -5.56 19.57
CA LYS A 94 4.77 -4.80 20.32
C LYS A 94 3.56 -5.62 20.73
N GLY A 95 3.43 -6.86 20.26
CA GLY A 95 2.29 -7.75 20.52
C GLY A 95 0.97 -7.27 19.88
N ARG A 96 1.01 -6.23 19.05
CA ARG A 96 -0.18 -5.61 18.43
C ARG A 96 0.15 -5.03 17.07
N GLY A 97 -0.87 -4.90 16.22
CA GLY A 97 -0.74 -4.26 14.91
C GLY A 97 -0.38 -2.77 15.02
N MET A 98 0.32 -2.28 14.00
CA MET A 98 0.64 -0.86 13.87
C MET A 98 -0.64 -0.06 13.58
N ARG A 99 -0.83 1.05 14.29
CA ARG A 99 -1.96 1.96 14.04
C ARG A 99 -1.60 2.91 12.90
N ALA A 100 -2.51 3.09 11.94
CA ALA A 100 -2.34 4.08 10.90
C ALA A 100 -2.38 5.50 11.49
N PRO A 101 -1.51 6.42 11.03
CA PRO A 101 -1.64 7.84 11.30
C PRO A 101 -3.01 8.39 10.84
N GLY A 102 -3.53 9.43 11.50
CA GLY A 102 -4.88 9.94 11.26
C GLY A 102 -5.19 10.31 9.81
N ILE A 103 -4.22 10.87 9.07
CA ILE A 103 -4.37 11.22 7.64
C ILE A 103 -4.58 10.01 6.73
N LEU A 104 -4.22 8.83 7.21
CA LEU A 104 -4.33 7.55 6.50
C LEU A 104 -5.54 6.74 6.99
N VAL A 105 -6.31 7.24 7.96
CA VAL A 105 -7.55 6.57 8.39
C VAL A 105 -8.67 6.91 7.39
N PRO A 106 -9.38 5.91 6.85
CA PRO A 106 -10.54 6.15 5.99
C PRO A 106 -11.60 7.03 6.66
N PRO A 107 -12.14 8.06 5.99
CA PRO A 107 -13.16 8.91 6.57
C PRO A 107 -14.49 8.14 6.67
N SER A 108 -15.21 8.28 7.78
CA SER A 108 -16.42 7.49 8.08
C SER A 108 -17.53 7.57 7.02
N LYS A 109 -17.60 8.67 6.27
CA LYS A 109 -18.60 8.88 5.21
C LYS A 109 -18.28 8.16 3.90
N ILE A 110 -17.08 7.61 3.73
CA ILE A 110 -16.64 6.98 2.47
C ILE A 110 -17.52 5.79 2.07
N ARG A 111 -18.12 5.11 3.06
CA ARG A 111 -19.02 3.97 2.85
C ARG A 111 -20.28 4.28 2.04
N PHE A 112 -20.67 5.56 2.00
CA PHE A 112 -21.85 6.02 1.28
C PHE A 112 -21.52 6.55 -0.12
N THR A 113 -20.25 6.63 -0.47
CA THR A 113 -19.80 7.35 -1.67
C THR A 113 -19.11 6.46 -2.68
N LEU A 114 -18.50 5.35 -2.26
CA LEU A 114 -17.71 4.50 -3.15
C LEU A 114 -18.12 3.02 -3.05
N ASN A 115 -18.10 2.32 -4.17
CA ASN A 115 -18.08 0.86 -4.25
C ASN A 115 -16.64 0.33 -4.49
N SER A 116 -16.48 -1.00 -4.59
CA SER A 116 -15.18 -1.65 -4.80
C SER A 116 -14.50 -1.25 -6.11
N ASP A 117 -15.25 -1.16 -7.21
CA ASP A 117 -14.72 -0.78 -8.53
C ASP A 117 -14.18 0.66 -8.52
N GLU A 118 -14.89 1.58 -7.86
CA GLU A 118 -14.45 2.97 -7.75
C GLU A 118 -13.18 3.12 -6.90
N ILE A 119 -13.05 2.34 -5.81
CA ILE A 119 -11.83 2.31 -4.99
C ILE A 119 -10.67 1.72 -5.78
N GLU A 120 -10.90 0.63 -6.53
CA GLU A 120 -9.90 0.04 -7.41
C GLU A 120 -9.41 1.06 -8.43
N GLN A 121 -10.33 1.78 -9.08
CA GLN A 121 -9.97 2.77 -10.09
C GLN A 121 -9.14 3.91 -9.49
N LEU A 122 -9.44 4.37 -8.27
CA LEU A 122 -8.60 5.33 -7.55
C LEU A 122 -7.18 4.77 -7.33
N LEU A 123 -7.07 3.51 -6.89
CA LEU A 123 -5.79 2.85 -6.64
C LEU A 123 -4.98 2.66 -7.93
N ILE A 124 -5.61 2.22 -9.03
CA ILE A 124 -4.99 2.04 -10.36
C ILE A 124 -4.50 3.39 -10.90
N ASN A 125 -5.33 4.43 -10.83
CA ASN A 125 -4.98 5.76 -11.30
C ASN A 125 -3.77 6.31 -10.54
N GLU A 126 -3.78 6.17 -9.23
CA GLU A 126 -2.69 6.64 -8.37
C GLU A 126 -1.41 5.82 -8.58
N THR A 127 -1.53 4.51 -8.83
CA THR A 127 -0.39 3.63 -9.17
C THR A 127 0.23 4.04 -10.49
N SER A 128 -0.59 4.26 -11.50
CA SER A 128 -0.16 4.71 -12.82
C SER A 128 0.53 6.08 -12.75
N ALA A 129 0.00 6.99 -11.93
CA ALA A 129 0.61 8.29 -11.69
C ALA A 129 1.97 8.17 -11.00
N MET A 130 2.09 7.29 -10.00
CA MET A 130 3.36 6.99 -9.33
C MET A 130 4.38 6.36 -10.30
N GLN A 131 4.00 5.37 -11.08
CA GLN A 131 4.87 4.76 -12.10
C GLN A 131 5.38 5.79 -13.12
N LYS A 132 4.50 6.68 -13.60
CA LYS A 132 4.88 7.78 -14.51
C LYS A 132 5.88 8.72 -13.84
N LEU A 133 5.66 9.07 -12.57
CA LEU A 133 6.54 9.96 -11.80
C LEU A 133 7.97 9.40 -11.69
N VAL A 134 8.12 8.09 -11.46
CA VAL A 134 9.43 7.46 -11.23
C VAL A 134 10.03 6.76 -12.44
N LYS A 135 9.32 6.72 -13.58
CA LYS A 135 9.68 5.92 -14.78
C LYS A 135 11.12 6.10 -15.25
N ASN A 136 11.61 7.34 -15.21
CA ASN A 136 12.89 7.76 -15.78
C ASN A 136 14.01 7.91 -14.74
N ILE A 137 13.75 7.57 -13.47
CA ILE A 137 14.76 7.64 -12.41
C ILE A 137 15.65 6.39 -12.50
N GLU A 138 16.95 6.61 -12.60
CA GLU A 138 17.96 5.55 -12.62
C GLU A 138 18.05 4.87 -11.26
N GLU A 139 18.37 3.58 -11.24
CA GLU A 139 18.38 2.78 -10.01
C GLU A 139 19.39 3.32 -8.98
N ASP A 140 20.58 3.69 -9.45
CA ASP A 140 21.65 4.31 -8.67
C ASP A 140 21.30 5.71 -8.16
N ILE A 141 20.24 6.34 -8.68
CA ILE A 141 19.69 7.60 -8.15
C ILE A 141 18.56 7.28 -7.16
N ALA A 142 17.65 6.37 -7.52
CA ALA A 142 16.52 5.97 -6.68
C ALA A 142 16.98 5.45 -5.31
N GLY A 143 18.08 4.69 -5.28
CA GLY A 143 18.71 4.19 -4.05
C GLY A 143 19.20 5.26 -3.07
N HIS A 144 19.32 6.52 -3.50
CA HIS A 144 19.75 7.65 -2.65
C HIS A 144 18.67 8.72 -2.44
N ILE A 145 17.44 8.49 -2.90
CA ILE A 145 16.28 9.31 -2.54
C ILE A 145 15.66 8.71 -1.27
N VAL A 146 16.00 9.26 -0.11
CA VAL A 146 15.64 8.72 1.21
C VAL A 146 14.43 9.44 1.80
N PHE A 147 13.51 8.68 2.39
CA PHE A 147 12.33 9.21 3.08
C PHE A 147 12.54 9.25 4.61
N PRO A 148 12.09 10.32 5.29
CA PRO A 148 12.21 10.45 6.74
C PRO A 148 11.14 9.61 7.48
N ASP A 149 11.24 8.29 7.36
CA ASP A 149 10.39 7.34 8.07
C ASP A 149 11.25 6.49 9.04
N PRO A 150 11.33 6.87 10.33
CA PRO A 150 12.15 6.14 11.30
C PRO A 150 11.58 4.77 11.65
N ILE A 151 10.28 4.52 11.42
CA ILE A 151 9.66 3.21 11.68
C ILE A 151 10.14 2.22 10.62
N ALA A 152 10.22 2.66 9.37
CA ALA A 152 10.75 1.89 8.25
C ALA A 152 12.27 2.00 8.07
N HIS A 153 13.00 2.48 9.08
CA HIS A 153 14.46 2.65 9.05
C HIS A 153 15.00 3.51 7.90
N TYR A 154 14.31 4.61 7.58
CA TYR A 154 14.68 5.59 6.55
C TYR A 154 14.85 4.94 5.16
N PRO A 155 13.76 4.39 4.59
CA PRO A 155 13.83 3.68 3.32
C PRO A 155 14.18 4.63 2.17
N ASN A 156 14.95 4.14 1.20
CA ASN A 156 15.09 4.83 -0.09
C ASN A 156 13.89 4.56 -1.01
N LEU A 157 13.81 5.23 -2.16
CA LEU A 157 12.68 5.12 -3.09
C LEU A 157 12.39 3.69 -3.57
N ILE A 158 13.42 2.87 -3.77
CA ILE A 158 13.24 1.46 -4.14
C ILE A 158 12.55 0.72 -3.00
N GLN A 159 13.12 0.83 -1.80
CA GLN A 159 12.58 0.22 -0.58
C GLN A 159 11.18 0.73 -0.24
N SER A 160 10.87 2.01 -0.47
CA SER A 160 9.54 2.57 -0.23
C SER A 160 8.49 1.99 -1.17
N ILE A 161 8.83 1.70 -2.43
CA ILE A 161 7.93 1.03 -3.36
C ILE A 161 7.78 -0.46 -3.00
N GLN A 162 8.86 -1.11 -2.56
CA GLN A 162 8.74 -2.46 -1.98
C GLN A 162 7.84 -2.48 -0.75
N LEU A 163 7.99 -1.49 0.13
CA LEU A 163 7.19 -1.37 1.35
C LEU A 163 5.70 -1.19 1.02
N LEU A 164 5.34 -0.52 -0.08
CA LEU A 164 3.95 -0.54 -0.57
C LEU A 164 3.47 -1.96 -0.87
N ALA A 165 4.27 -2.78 -1.56
CA ALA A 165 3.91 -4.15 -1.89
C ALA A 165 3.78 -5.05 -0.64
N ILE A 166 4.63 -4.84 0.36
CA ILE A 166 4.52 -5.52 1.66
C ILE A 166 3.23 -5.08 2.37
N HIS A 167 2.96 -3.77 2.38
CA HIS A 167 1.77 -3.20 3.00
C HIS A 167 0.46 -3.66 2.36
N GLU A 168 0.38 -3.68 1.02
CA GLU A 168 -0.80 -4.22 0.31
C GLU A 168 -1.01 -5.68 0.65
N LYS A 169 0.04 -6.51 0.65
CA LYS A 169 -0.03 -7.92 1.05
C LYS A 169 -0.56 -8.09 2.46
N HIS A 170 -0.11 -7.27 3.41
CA HIS A 170 -0.60 -7.28 4.78
C HIS A 170 -2.12 -7.04 4.83
N HIS A 171 -2.61 -6.01 4.14
CA HIS A 171 -4.04 -5.70 4.11
C HIS A 171 -4.87 -6.72 3.32
N PHE A 172 -4.36 -7.25 2.22
CA PHE A 172 -5.04 -8.30 1.46
C PHE A 172 -5.24 -9.57 2.29
N ARG A 173 -4.27 -9.93 3.15
CA ARG A 173 -4.45 -11.04 4.10
C ARG A 173 -5.60 -10.77 5.06
N MET A 174 -5.65 -9.57 5.66
CA MET A 174 -6.73 -9.18 6.57
C MET A 174 -8.10 -9.19 5.88
N MET A 175 -8.19 -8.62 4.68
CA MET A 175 -9.42 -8.57 3.89
C MET A 175 -9.89 -9.98 3.49
N ARG A 176 -8.98 -10.87 3.09
CA ARG A 176 -9.32 -12.27 2.78
C ARG A 176 -9.81 -13.02 4.01
N GLU A 177 -9.17 -12.86 5.16
CA GLU A 177 -9.62 -13.47 6.41
C GLU A 177 -11.03 -12.99 6.80
N GLN A 178 -11.32 -11.70 6.62
CA GLN A 178 -12.65 -11.13 6.85
C GLN A 178 -13.68 -11.62 5.83
N TYR A 179 -13.32 -11.67 4.55
CA TYR A 179 -14.16 -12.23 3.48
C TYR A 179 -14.60 -13.65 3.81
N ASN A 180 -13.66 -14.52 4.18
CA ASN A 180 -13.97 -15.91 4.52
C ASN A 180 -14.95 -16.03 5.70
N ARG A 181 -14.84 -15.14 6.70
CA ARG A 181 -15.78 -15.12 7.83
C ARG A 181 -17.17 -14.63 7.42
N LEU A 182 -17.25 -13.61 6.57
CA LEU A 182 -18.52 -13.09 6.04
C LEU A 182 -19.28 -14.16 5.26
N ILE A 183 -18.59 -14.88 4.36
CA ILE A 183 -19.22 -15.95 3.57
C ILE A 183 -19.67 -17.10 4.47
N ALA A 184 -18.82 -17.56 5.39
CA ALA A 184 -19.18 -18.63 6.32
C ALA A 184 -20.40 -18.27 7.19
N SER A 185 -20.52 -17.01 7.64
CA SER A 185 -21.70 -16.56 8.39
C SER A 185 -22.97 -16.46 7.54
N SER A 186 -22.83 -16.18 6.24
CA SER A 186 -23.96 -16.06 5.32
C SER A 186 -24.55 -17.44 4.99
N GLU A 187 -23.70 -18.46 4.85
CA GLU A 187 -24.11 -19.85 4.59
C GLU A 187 -24.80 -20.51 5.80
N ILE A 188 -24.51 -20.07 7.03
CA ILE A 188 -25.16 -20.59 8.25
C ILE A 188 -26.59 -20.04 8.41
N LEU A 189 -26.92 -18.93 7.74
CA LEU A 189 -28.22 -18.25 7.83
C LEU A 189 -29.18 -18.60 6.68
N THR A 190 -28.76 -19.44 5.73
CA THR A 190 -29.55 -19.96 4.59
C THR A 190 -29.86 -21.43 4.77
#